data_AF-A0AAW1TBA6-F1
#
_entry.id   AF-A0AAW1TBA6-F1
#
_cell.length_a   1.000
_cell.length_b   1.000
_cell.length_c   1.000
_cell.angle_alpha   90.00
_cell.angle_beta   90.00
_cell.angle_gamma   90.00
#
_symmetry.space_group_name_H-M   'P 1'
#
loop_
_entity.id
_entity.type
_entity.pdbx_description
1 polymer ?
#
loop_
_entity_poly.entity_id
_entity_poly.type
_entity_poly.pdbx_seq_one_letter_code
_entity_poly.pdbx_strand_id
1 'polypeptide(L)'
;MDRDTSTTTPSLALRSSNVVAYVLLIVVNVLVNTGLIGPTNAEVSGKFPTPLTPAGWAFSIWGLIFGLQGVGTVYQALPYGYNSEGTKQRIVNAIGLGWQLGWYCEMGWQLCFMLETPGGMFLSAILLVLATLAFGSSLLGLYRLKERNGSLSSPFLYAAFFAPTSINTAWLSVATSVGILVVPVSYQTTFNLDIPATILAAIVTCLGVTAMQRARDSAYGLTLIWSLVAVYGSQPESKAVQAASLACIVVTCLFTILSVLRRRSPREVEQASADIRQPLTTGRSSSVH
;
A
#
# COMPACT_ATOMS: atom_id res chain seq x y z
N MET A 1 23.48 -13.25 -21.99
CA MET A 1 23.61 -13.63 -20.57
C MET A 1 23.20 -12.40 -19.77
N ASP A 2 21.90 -12.21 -19.58
CA ASP A 2 21.38 -11.06 -18.84
C ASP A 2 21.79 -11.20 -17.38
N ARG A 3 22.70 -10.33 -16.92
CA ARG A 3 22.97 -10.20 -15.49
C ARG A 3 21.69 -9.69 -14.83
N ASP A 4 21.16 -10.44 -13.87
CA ASP A 4 20.04 -10.00 -13.04
C ASP A 4 20.46 -8.75 -12.27
N THR A 5 20.13 -7.57 -12.83
CA THR A 5 20.50 -6.25 -12.30
C THR A 5 19.90 -5.99 -10.92
N SER A 6 18.93 -6.81 -10.46
CA SER A 6 18.39 -6.71 -9.10
C SER A 6 19.40 -7.10 -8.02
N THR A 7 20.46 -7.83 -8.37
CA THR A 7 21.49 -8.31 -7.44
C THR A 7 22.62 -7.32 -7.20
N THR A 8 22.75 -6.29 -8.04
CA THR A 8 23.78 -5.27 -7.87
C THR A 8 23.38 -4.30 -6.75
N THR A 9 24.38 -3.80 -6.01
CA THR A 9 24.12 -2.75 -5.04
C THR A 9 23.52 -1.53 -5.75
N PRO A 10 22.37 -1.00 -5.27
CA PRO A 10 21.76 0.19 -5.82
C PRO A 10 22.78 1.32 -5.92
N SER A 11 22.74 2.08 -7.02
CA SER A 11 23.67 3.17 -7.23
C SER A 11 23.59 4.20 -6.09
N LEU A 12 24.71 4.85 -5.79
CA LEU A 12 24.72 5.93 -4.81
C LEU A 12 23.74 7.04 -5.21
N ALA A 13 23.65 7.32 -6.52
CA ALA A 13 22.71 8.30 -7.07
C ALA A 13 21.25 7.97 -6.74
N LEU A 14 20.81 6.71 -6.91
CA LEU A 14 19.44 6.30 -6.58
C LEU A 14 19.17 6.45 -5.07
N ARG A 15 20.13 6.04 -4.24
CA ARG A 15 19.97 6.10 -2.78
C ARG A 15 19.93 7.54 -2.29
N SER A 16 20.80 8.41 -2.80
CA SER A 16 20.82 9.82 -2.42
C SER A 16 19.60 10.57 -2.97
N SER A 17 19.16 10.29 -4.19
CA SER A 17 17.97 10.91 -4.77
C SER A 17 16.69 10.52 -4.02
N ASN A 18 16.60 9.27 -3.53
CA ASN A 18 15.49 8.84 -2.68
C ASN A 18 15.47 9.59 -1.35
N VAL A 19 16.62 9.82 -0.72
CA VAL A 19 16.70 10.61 0.52
C VAL A 19 16.19 12.03 0.26
N VAL A 20 16.65 12.67 -0.81
CA VAL A 20 16.21 14.03 -1.16
C VAL A 20 14.71 14.06 -1.44
N ALA A 21 14.19 13.15 -2.26
CA ALA A 21 12.76 13.09 -2.60
C ALA A 21 11.89 12.88 -1.36
N TYR A 22 12.29 11.99 -0.45
CA TYR A 22 11.58 11.76 0.81
C TYR A 22 11.62 12.99 1.72
N VAL A 23 12.76 13.67 1.85
CA VAL A 23 12.85 14.90 2.66
C VAL A 23 11.93 15.98 2.10
N LEU A 24 11.91 16.17 0.78
CA LEU A 24 11.00 17.12 0.13
C LEU A 24 9.53 16.75 0.39
N LEU A 25 9.17 15.47 0.29
CA LEU A 25 7.83 14.99 0.61
C LEU A 25 7.42 15.37 2.02
N ILE A 26 8.26 15.09 3.01
CA ILE A 26 7.98 15.42 4.41
C ILE A 26 7.80 16.92 4.60
N VAL A 27 8.68 17.74 4.00
CA VAL A 27 8.56 19.20 4.06
C VAL A 27 7.21 19.65 3.51
N VAL A 28 6.86 19.25 2.28
CA VAL A 28 5.58 19.63 1.66
C VAL A 28 4.39 19.14 2.48
N ASN A 29 4.43 17.88 2.94
CA ASN A 29 3.35 17.31 3.73
C ASN A 29 3.13 18.06 5.05
N VAL A 30 4.21 18.43 5.76
CA VAL A 30 4.14 19.22 6.98
C VAL A 30 3.59 20.61 6.68
N LEU A 31 4.12 21.31 5.66
CA LEU A 31 3.66 22.64 5.28
C LEU A 31 2.14 22.66 4.99
N VAL A 32 1.65 21.68 4.23
CA VAL A 32 0.22 21.58 3.88
C VAL A 32 -0.64 21.19 5.08
N ASN A 33 -0.28 20.14 5.83
CA ASN A 33 -1.16 19.62 6.88
C ASN A 33 -1.07 20.36 8.22
N THR A 34 -0.09 21.25 8.39
CA THR A 34 -0.08 22.23 9.50
C THR A 34 -0.85 23.51 9.16
N GLY A 35 -1.28 23.67 7.91
CA GLY A 35 -1.96 24.87 7.44
C GLY A 35 -1.03 26.06 7.20
N LEU A 36 0.29 25.86 7.19
CA LEU A 36 1.26 26.97 7.13
C LEU A 36 1.25 27.71 5.78
N ILE A 37 0.85 27.01 4.70
CA ILE A 37 0.85 27.56 3.33
C ILE A 37 -0.54 27.60 2.69
N GLY A 38 -1.60 27.31 3.46
CA GLY A 38 -2.97 27.22 2.95
C GLY A 38 -3.84 26.27 3.77
N PRO A 39 -5.04 25.92 3.30
CA PRO A 39 -5.90 24.95 3.96
C PRO A 39 -5.29 23.54 3.96
N THR A 40 -5.54 22.78 5.01
CA THR A 40 -5.13 21.39 5.13
C THR A 40 -5.91 20.47 4.18
N ASN A 41 -5.37 19.29 3.88
CA ASN A 41 -6.06 18.30 3.06
C ASN A 41 -7.43 17.90 3.64
N ALA A 42 -7.53 17.81 4.97
CA ALA A 42 -8.78 17.47 5.65
C ALA A 42 -9.83 18.60 5.50
N GLU A 43 -9.42 19.86 5.62
CA GLU A 43 -10.30 21.01 5.42
C GLU A 43 -10.81 21.10 3.98
N VAL A 44 -9.91 20.99 3.00
CA VAL A 44 -10.31 20.98 1.58
C VAL A 44 -11.23 19.81 1.28
N SER A 45 -10.91 18.60 1.77
CA SER A 45 -11.78 17.43 1.59
C SER A 45 -13.16 17.61 2.22
N GLY A 46 -13.27 18.39 3.30
CA GLY A 46 -14.56 18.74 3.93
C GLY A 46 -15.37 19.76 3.12
N LYS A 47 -14.70 20.65 2.37
CA LYS A 47 -15.38 21.62 1.49
C LYS A 47 -15.92 21.01 0.20
N PHE A 48 -15.31 19.93 -0.27
CA PHE A 48 -15.69 19.21 -1.49
C PHE A 48 -16.15 17.78 -1.16
N PRO A 49 -17.29 17.61 -0.47
CA PRO A 49 -17.74 16.29 -0.03
C PRO A 49 -18.10 15.41 -1.24
N THR A 50 -17.72 14.14 -1.15
CA THR A 50 -18.08 13.08 -2.08
C THR A 50 -18.69 11.91 -1.30
N PRO A 51 -19.39 10.98 -1.97
CA PRO A 51 -19.90 9.80 -1.26
C PRO A 51 -18.79 8.88 -0.71
N LEU A 52 -17.54 9.05 -1.13
CA LEU A 52 -16.38 8.33 -0.58
C LEU A 52 -15.51 9.18 0.33
N THR A 53 -15.92 10.40 0.70
CA THR A 53 -15.12 11.25 1.58
C THR A 53 -15.00 10.56 2.95
N PRO A 54 -13.77 10.26 3.42
CA PRO A 54 -13.56 9.64 4.71
C PRO A 54 -13.62 10.67 5.83
N ALA A 55 -13.82 10.18 7.06
CA ALA A 55 -13.78 11.03 8.25
C ALA A 55 -12.39 11.66 8.41
N GLY A 56 -12.34 12.89 8.96
CA GLY A 56 -11.08 13.66 9.09
C GLY A 56 -9.95 12.93 9.81
N TRP A 57 -10.26 12.07 10.79
CA TRP A 57 -9.25 11.28 11.50
C TRP A 57 -8.52 10.28 10.59
N ALA A 58 -9.13 9.85 9.48
CA ALA A 58 -8.54 8.86 8.58
C ALA A 58 -7.26 9.36 7.92
N PHE A 59 -7.14 10.68 7.73
CA PHE A 59 -5.96 11.32 7.17
C PHE A 59 -4.71 11.16 8.06
N SER A 60 -4.85 10.76 9.33
CA SER A 60 -3.70 10.48 10.19
C SER A 60 -2.84 9.30 9.69
N ILE A 61 -3.38 8.46 8.79
CA ILE A 61 -2.65 7.35 8.19
C ILE A 61 -1.40 7.79 7.42
N TRP A 62 -1.38 9.02 6.90
CA TRP A 62 -0.21 9.60 6.25
C TRP A 62 1.01 9.63 7.18
N GLY A 63 0.81 9.93 8.47
CA GLY A 63 1.88 9.90 9.47
C GLY A 63 2.48 8.50 9.63
N LEU A 64 1.63 7.46 9.66
CA LEU A 64 2.09 6.07 9.72
C LEU A 64 2.85 5.67 8.46
N ILE A 65 2.30 5.98 7.28
CA ILE A 65 2.91 5.69 5.98
C ILE A 65 4.28 6.33 5.88
N PHE A 66 4.36 7.64 6.09
CA PHE A 66 5.59 8.41 5.94
C PHE A 66 6.62 8.08 7.02
N GLY A 67 6.19 7.77 8.25
CA GLY A 67 7.09 7.29 9.30
C GLY A 67 7.77 5.97 8.90
N LEU A 68 7.01 4.99 8.42
CA LEU A 68 7.56 3.71 7.96
C LEU A 68 8.44 3.87 6.71
N GLN A 69 8.03 4.69 5.75
CA GLN A 69 8.85 5.02 4.58
C GLN A 69 10.17 5.70 4.99
N GLY A 70 10.17 6.52 6.03
CA GLY A 70 11.37 7.15 6.59
C GLY A 70 12.37 6.13 7.12
N VAL A 71 11.89 5.12 7.84
CA VAL A 71 12.73 3.99 8.29
C VAL A 71 13.37 3.29 7.09
N GLY A 72 12.57 3.01 6.05
CA GLY A 72 13.07 2.44 4.78
C GLY A 72 14.12 3.32 4.10
N THR A 73 13.86 4.63 4.04
CA THR A 73 14.75 5.64 3.44
C THR A 73 16.09 5.75 4.16
N VAL A 74 16.07 5.85 5.50
CA VAL A 74 17.31 5.86 6.29
C VAL A 74 18.06 4.55 6.10
N TYR A 75 17.37 3.40 6.18
CA TYR A 75 18.03 2.12 6.06
C TYR A 75 18.64 1.87 4.67
N GLN A 76 17.98 2.27 3.58
CA GLN A 76 18.59 2.21 2.24
C GLN A 76 19.76 3.19 2.08
N ALA A 77 19.76 4.33 2.77
CA ALA A 77 20.86 5.29 2.72
C ALA A 77 22.13 4.76 3.42
N LEU A 78 22.00 3.90 4.42
CA LEU A 78 23.15 3.30 5.11
C LEU A 78 23.90 2.29 4.22
N PRO A 79 25.25 2.34 4.15
CA PRO A 79 26.05 1.41 3.35
C PRO A 79 26.03 -0.03 3.90
N TYR A 80 25.69 -0.21 5.18
CA TYR A 80 25.60 -1.52 5.82
C TYR A 80 24.38 -2.34 5.33
N GLY A 81 24.53 -3.67 5.31
CA GLY A 81 23.46 -4.60 4.93
C GLY A 81 23.35 -4.86 3.42
N TYR A 82 24.23 -4.24 2.62
CA TYR A 82 24.38 -4.56 1.21
C TYR A 82 25.47 -5.63 1.02
N ASN A 83 25.09 -6.85 0.58
CA ASN A 83 25.99 -7.91 0.12
C ASN A 83 25.53 -8.53 -1.23
N SER A 84 26.38 -9.29 -1.93
CA SER A 84 26.11 -9.81 -3.30
C SER A 84 24.88 -10.73 -3.42
N GLU A 85 24.44 -11.33 -2.31
CA GLU A 85 23.26 -12.21 -2.25
C GLU A 85 22.05 -11.53 -1.58
N GLY A 86 22.19 -10.26 -1.22
CA GLY A 86 21.38 -9.62 -0.21
C GLY A 86 19.97 -9.27 -0.65
N THR A 87 19.01 -9.55 0.23
CA THR A 87 17.59 -9.18 0.06
C THR A 87 17.41 -7.66 -0.03
N LYS A 88 18.26 -6.87 0.64
CA LYS A 88 18.19 -5.40 0.67
C LYS A 88 18.36 -4.77 -0.71
N GLN A 89 19.36 -5.20 -1.50
CA GLN A 89 19.59 -4.68 -2.85
C GLN A 89 18.38 -4.90 -3.73
N ARG A 90 17.88 -6.13 -3.75
CA ARG A 90 16.76 -6.53 -4.60
C ARG A 90 15.53 -5.69 -4.30
N ILE A 91 15.23 -5.51 -3.01
CA ILE A 91 14.12 -4.65 -2.56
C ILE A 91 14.33 -3.21 -3.02
N VAL A 92 15.48 -2.60 -2.73
CA VAL A 92 15.73 -1.18 -3.05
C VAL A 92 15.72 -0.93 -4.57
N ASN A 93 16.28 -1.86 -5.36
CA ASN A 93 16.22 -1.76 -6.82
C ASN A 93 14.79 -1.93 -7.37
N ALA A 94 13.95 -2.74 -6.71
CA ALA A 94 12.57 -2.95 -7.14
C ALA A 94 11.64 -1.77 -6.82
N ILE A 95 11.91 -1.02 -5.74
CA ILE A 95 11.01 0.04 -5.27
C ILE A 95 11.55 1.46 -5.49
N GLY A 96 12.86 1.64 -5.60
CA GLY A 96 13.51 2.95 -5.43
C GLY A 96 12.94 4.03 -6.36
N LEU A 97 12.91 3.76 -7.67
CA LEU A 97 12.37 4.72 -8.64
C LEU A 97 10.86 4.91 -8.52
N GLY A 98 10.13 3.85 -8.17
CA GLY A 98 8.67 3.92 -8.01
C GLY A 98 8.27 4.71 -6.76
N TRP A 99 9.00 4.56 -5.64
CA TRP A 99 8.88 5.43 -4.47
C TRP A 99 9.17 6.88 -4.81
N GLN A 100 10.28 7.14 -5.51
CA GLN A 100 10.65 8.50 -5.89
C GLN A 100 9.57 9.18 -6.75
N LEU A 101 9.10 8.51 -7.80
CA LEU A 101 8.01 9.03 -8.64
C LEU A 101 6.72 9.22 -7.82
N GLY A 102 6.37 8.24 -6.98
CA GLY A 102 5.21 8.30 -6.12
C GLY A 102 5.24 9.51 -5.18
N TRP A 103 6.39 9.80 -4.56
CA TRP A 103 6.56 10.95 -3.68
C TRP A 103 6.46 12.28 -4.42
N TYR A 104 6.99 12.40 -5.65
CA TYR A 104 6.79 13.61 -6.44
C TYR A 104 5.32 13.85 -6.79
N CYS A 105 4.60 12.78 -7.14
CA CYS A 105 3.16 12.86 -7.34
C CYS A 105 2.41 13.18 -6.03
N GLU A 106 2.86 12.66 -4.89
CA GLU A 106 2.28 12.95 -3.57
C GLU A 106 2.45 14.40 -3.12
N MET A 107 3.60 15.00 -3.39
CA MET A 107 3.78 16.43 -3.20
C MET A 107 2.87 17.24 -4.13
N GLY A 108 2.86 16.87 -5.41
CA GLY A 108 2.11 17.59 -6.43
C GLY A 108 0.60 17.60 -6.17
N TRP A 109 -0.01 16.46 -5.81
CA TRP A 109 -1.46 16.43 -5.58
C TRP A 109 -1.85 17.31 -4.40
N GLN A 110 -1.06 17.33 -3.32
CA GLN A 110 -1.34 18.18 -2.15
C GLN A 110 -1.33 19.65 -2.53
N LEU A 111 -0.30 20.09 -3.25
CA LEU A 111 -0.17 21.48 -3.69
C LEU A 111 -1.30 21.89 -4.64
N CYS A 112 -1.76 20.99 -5.52
CA CYS A 112 -2.86 21.27 -6.46
C CYS A 112 -4.23 21.25 -5.75
N PHE A 113 -4.43 20.33 -4.82
CA PHE A 113 -5.66 20.17 -4.05
C PHE A 113 -5.92 21.40 -3.17
N MET A 114 -4.85 21.92 -2.56
CA MET A 114 -4.89 23.13 -1.73
C MET A 114 -5.37 24.38 -2.46
N LEU A 115 -5.33 24.40 -3.81
CA LEU A 115 -5.79 25.56 -4.59
C LEU A 115 -7.31 25.73 -4.59
N GLU A 116 -8.08 24.70 -4.23
CA GLU A 116 -9.56 24.72 -4.23
C GLU A 116 -10.21 25.10 -5.59
N THR A 117 -9.43 25.06 -6.68
CA THR A 117 -9.92 25.36 -8.04
C THR A 117 -10.27 24.07 -8.80
N PRO A 118 -11.22 24.11 -9.76
CA PRO A 118 -11.54 22.93 -10.56
C PRO A 118 -10.33 22.33 -11.31
N GLY A 119 -9.45 23.20 -11.84
CA GLY A 119 -8.20 22.78 -12.47
C GLY A 119 -7.23 22.11 -11.49
N GLY A 120 -7.10 22.66 -10.27
CA GLY A 120 -6.30 22.07 -9.19
C GLY A 120 -6.82 20.69 -8.75
N MET A 121 -8.14 20.54 -8.63
CA MET A 121 -8.80 19.26 -8.30
C MET A 121 -8.57 18.20 -9.38
N PHE A 122 -8.70 18.59 -10.65
CA PHE A 122 -8.42 17.70 -11.78
C PHE A 122 -6.96 17.24 -11.82
N LEU A 123 -6.02 18.17 -11.68
CA LEU A 123 -4.59 17.83 -11.65
C LEU A 123 -4.23 16.98 -10.43
N SER A 124 -4.83 17.26 -9.27
CA SER A 124 -4.69 16.45 -8.06
C SER A 124 -5.14 15.00 -8.30
N ALA A 125 -6.30 14.80 -8.93
CA ALA A 125 -6.80 13.47 -9.26
C ALA A 125 -5.84 12.70 -10.20
N ILE A 126 -5.28 13.37 -11.22
CA ILE A 126 -4.27 12.76 -12.10
C ILE A 126 -3.03 12.35 -11.31
N LEU A 127 -2.54 13.23 -10.43
CA LEU A 127 -1.34 12.96 -9.65
C LEU A 127 -1.56 11.84 -8.62
N LEU A 128 -2.76 11.71 -8.05
CA LEU A 128 -3.15 10.57 -7.21
C LEU A 128 -3.15 9.25 -8.00
N VAL A 129 -3.67 9.24 -9.23
CA VAL A 129 -3.59 8.07 -10.13
C VAL A 129 -2.13 7.70 -10.38
N LEU A 130 -1.28 8.68 -10.74
CA LEU A 130 0.13 8.43 -11.01
C LEU A 130 0.89 7.94 -9.77
N ALA A 131 0.62 8.50 -8.59
CA ALA A 131 1.16 8.01 -7.32
C ALA A 131 0.73 6.56 -7.05
N THR A 132 -0.56 6.24 -7.26
CA THR A 132 -1.09 4.88 -7.11
C THR A 132 -0.39 3.89 -8.04
N LEU A 133 -0.14 4.27 -9.30
CA LEU A 133 0.57 3.43 -10.26
C LEU A 133 2.05 3.26 -9.90
N ALA A 134 2.70 4.31 -9.43
CA ALA A 134 4.10 4.28 -9.01
C ALA A 134 4.32 3.38 -7.78
N PHE A 135 3.49 3.52 -6.75
CA PHE A 135 3.53 2.64 -5.58
C PHE A 135 3.02 1.23 -5.88
N GLY A 136 1.98 1.09 -6.71
CA GLY A 136 1.45 -0.21 -7.13
C GLY A 136 2.46 -1.02 -7.95
N SER A 137 3.20 -0.39 -8.85
CA SER A 137 4.29 -1.05 -9.59
C SER A 137 5.42 -1.49 -8.65
N SER A 138 5.79 -0.66 -7.67
CA SER A 138 6.75 -1.02 -6.62
C SER A 138 6.27 -2.22 -5.79
N LEU A 139 5.00 -2.24 -5.40
CA LEU A 139 4.39 -3.33 -4.64
C LEU A 139 4.34 -4.64 -5.44
N LEU A 140 4.00 -4.58 -6.73
CA LEU A 140 4.08 -5.73 -7.62
C LEU A 140 5.52 -6.24 -7.77
N GLY A 141 6.51 -5.34 -7.82
CA GLY A 141 7.93 -5.70 -7.75
C GLY A 141 8.27 -6.49 -6.50
N LEU A 142 7.80 -6.04 -5.33
CA LEU A 142 7.98 -6.75 -4.06
C LEU A 142 7.27 -8.11 -4.02
N TYR A 143 6.08 -8.22 -4.60
CA TYR A 143 5.37 -9.50 -4.70
C TYR A 143 6.15 -10.50 -5.55
N ARG A 144 6.65 -10.09 -6.71
CA ARG A 144 7.49 -10.94 -7.58
C ARG A 144 8.78 -11.36 -6.88
N LEU A 145 9.40 -10.47 -6.09
CA LEU A 145 10.58 -10.82 -5.30
C LEU A 145 10.28 -11.87 -4.24
N LYS A 146 9.14 -11.75 -3.55
CA LYS A 146 8.67 -12.72 -2.56
C LYS A 146 8.34 -14.08 -3.19
N GLU A 147 7.73 -14.09 -4.37
CA GLU A 147 7.44 -15.32 -5.10
C GLU A 147 8.71 -16.02 -5.57
N ARG A 148 9.69 -15.28 -6.13
CA ARG A 148 10.94 -15.84 -6.64
C ARG A 148 11.90 -16.31 -5.55
N ASN A 149 11.91 -15.65 -4.39
CA ASN A 149 12.95 -15.86 -3.36
C ASN A 149 12.39 -16.40 -2.03
N GLY A 150 11.09 -16.67 -1.96
CA GLY A 150 10.43 -17.06 -0.72
C GLY A 150 10.09 -15.87 0.18
N SER A 151 9.53 -16.18 1.36
CA SER A 151 9.17 -15.14 2.34
C SER A 151 10.39 -14.36 2.78
N LEU A 152 10.23 -13.03 2.92
CA LEU A 152 11.22 -12.23 3.64
C LEU A 152 11.36 -12.80 5.06
N SER A 153 12.53 -13.36 5.36
CA SER A 153 12.83 -13.92 6.68
C SER A 153 13.01 -12.82 7.73
N SER A 154 13.23 -11.58 7.31
CA SER A 154 13.45 -10.42 8.18
C SER A 154 12.15 -9.63 8.40
N PRO A 155 11.60 -9.63 9.64
CA PRO A 155 10.48 -8.75 10.00
C PRO A 155 10.81 -7.27 9.81
N PHE A 156 12.08 -6.90 10.01
CA PHE A 156 12.53 -5.53 9.81
C PHE A 156 12.45 -5.10 8.34
N LEU A 157 12.92 -5.91 7.39
CA LEU A 157 12.80 -5.58 5.96
C LEU A 157 11.34 -5.49 5.52
N TYR A 158 10.47 -6.33 6.09
CA TYR A 158 9.03 -6.24 5.86
C TYR A 158 8.48 -4.89 6.35
N ALA A 159 8.77 -4.52 7.60
CA ALA A 159 8.32 -3.26 8.19
C ALA A 159 8.91 -2.02 7.50
N ALA A 160 10.16 -2.06 7.04
CA ALA A 160 10.85 -0.92 6.45
C ALA A 160 10.48 -0.67 4.98
N PHE A 161 10.09 -1.70 4.23
CA PHE A 161 9.87 -1.56 2.78
C PHE A 161 8.52 -2.11 2.31
N PHE A 162 8.13 -3.29 2.77
CA PHE A 162 6.93 -3.96 2.27
C PHE A 162 5.66 -3.33 2.84
N ALA A 163 5.58 -3.21 4.17
CA ALA A 163 4.46 -2.60 4.86
C ALA A 163 4.18 -1.16 4.39
N PRO A 164 5.16 -0.22 4.36
CA PRO A 164 4.91 1.14 3.89
C PRO A 164 4.45 1.20 2.42
N THR A 165 5.02 0.38 1.54
CA THR A 165 4.60 0.33 0.12
C THR A 165 3.16 -0.18 0.00
N SER A 166 2.82 -1.22 0.75
CA SER A 166 1.50 -1.84 0.77
C SER A 166 0.42 -0.91 1.32
N ILE A 167 0.65 -0.35 2.52
CA ILE A 167 -0.26 0.59 3.18
C ILE A 167 -0.46 1.81 2.27
N ASN A 168 0.62 2.35 1.69
CA ASN A 168 0.48 3.52 0.83
C ASN A 168 -0.31 3.22 -0.45
N THR A 169 -0.05 2.09 -1.10
CA THR A 169 -0.79 1.70 -2.32
C THR A 169 -2.27 1.51 -2.03
N ALA A 170 -2.61 0.88 -0.91
CA ALA A 170 -4.00 0.68 -0.48
C ALA A 170 -4.68 2.02 -0.20
N TRP A 171 -4.03 2.91 0.56
CA TRP A 171 -4.58 4.23 0.87
C TRP A 171 -4.73 5.10 -0.39
N LEU A 172 -3.72 5.14 -1.26
CA LEU A 172 -3.75 5.87 -2.53
C LEU A 172 -4.86 5.39 -3.47
N SER A 173 -5.23 4.10 -3.44
CA SER A 173 -6.37 3.60 -4.23
C SER A 173 -7.71 4.20 -3.79
N VAL A 174 -7.90 4.41 -2.48
CA VAL A 174 -9.07 5.09 -1.93
C VAL A 174 -8.99 6.59 -2.19
N ALA A 175 -7.85 7.22 -1.93
CA ALA A 175 -7.64 8.64 -2.18
C ALA A 175 -7.85 9.00 -3.66
N THR A 176 -7.41 8.15 -4.58
CA THR A 176 -7.68 8.28 -6.02
C THR A 176 -9.16 8.22 -6.33
N SER A 177 -9.90 7.31 -5.69
CA SER A 177 -11.35 7.22 -5.86
C SER A 177 -12.05 8.49 -5.40
N VAL A 178 -11.63 9.05 -4.25
CA VAL A 178 -12.10 10.36 -3.79
C VAL A 178 -11.71 11.47 -4.76
N GLY A 179 -10.45 11.52 -5.19
CA GLY A 179 -9.96 12.52 -6.15
C GLY A 179 -10.76 12.53 -7.46
N ILE A 180 -11.08 11.36 -8.01
CA ILE A 180 -11.93 11.23 -9.20
C ILE A 180 -13.32 11.83 -8.96
N LEU A 181 -13.92 11.60 -7.79
CA LEU A 181 -15.25 12.11 -7.45
C LEU A 181 -15.23 13.59 -7.07
N VAL A 182 -14.12 14.13 -6.56
CA VAL A 182 -14.00 15.55 -6.23
C VAL A 182 -14.00 16.41 -7.49
N VAL A 183 -13.46 15.93 -8.62
CA VAL A 183 -13.46 16.68 -9.89
C VAL A 183 -14.87 17.16 -10.27
N PRO A 184 -15.88 16.30 -10.47
CA PRO A 184 -17.22 16.78 -10.81
C PRO A 184 -17.88 17.62 -9.71
N VAL A 185 -17.57 17.38 -8.43
CA VAL A 185 -18.04 18.23 -7.31
C VAL A 185 -17.47 19.65 -7.43
N SER A 186 -16.20 19.79 -7.80
CA SER A 186 -15.55 21.11 -7.98
C SER A 186 -16.15 21.94 -9.11
N TYR A 187 -16.77 21.29 -10.10
CA TYR A 187 -17.55 21.93 -11.17
C TYR A 187 -19.04 22.12 -10.81
N GLN A 188 -19.44 21.87 -9.56
CA GLN A 188 -20.81 21.99 -9.08
C GLN A 188 -21.81 21.17 -9.90
N THR A 189 -21.42 19.94 -10.29
CA THR A 189 -22.33 19.05 -11.00
C THR A 189 -23.57 18.72 -10.17
N THR A 190 -24.69 18.48 -10.85
CA THR A 190 -25.93 17.97 -10.23
C THR A 190 -26.08 16.45 -10.38
N PHE A 191 -25.12 15.78 -11.04
CA PHE A 191 -25.15 14.33 -11.24
C PHE A 191 -25.01 13.58 -9.90
N ASN A 192 -25.80 12.53 -9.72
CA ASN A 192 -25.72 11.68 -8.54
C ASN A 192 -24.43 10.82 -8.57
N LEU A 193 -23.53 11.08 -7.63
CA LEU A 193 -22.24 10.41 -7.52
C LEU A 193 -22.27 9.06 -6.79
N ASP A 194 -23.42 8.60 -6.29
CA ASP A 194 -23.53 7.34 -5.54
C ASP A 194 -23.17 6.11 -6.38
N ILE A 195 -23.57 6.11 -7.66
CA ILE A 195 -23.26 5.01 -8.59
C ILE A 195 -21.75 4.94 -8.87
N PRO A 196 -21.07 6.01 -9.35
CA PRO A 196 -19.64 5.94 -9.58
C PRO A 196 -18.85 5.69 -8.28
N ALA A 197 -19.30 6.23 -7.13
CA ALA A 197 -18.72 5.92 -5.84
C ALA A 197 -18.80 4.43 -5.49
N THR A 198 -19.96 3.80 -5.69
CA THR A 198 -20.16 2.37 -5.44
C THR A 198 -19.27 1.52 -6.35
N ILE A 199 -19.14 1.89 -7.63
CA ILE A 199 -18.26 1.20 -8.59
C ILE A 199 -16.80 1.32 -8.16
N LEU A 200 -16.34 2.52 -7.80
CA LEU A 200 -14.97 2.75 -7.34
C LEU A 200 -14.66 1.97 -6.05
N ALA A 201 -15.57 1.97 -5.08
CA ALA A 201 -15.43 1.18 -3.86
C ALA A 201 -15.33 -0.34 -4.15
N ALA A 202 -16.13 -0.85 -5.08
CA ALA A 202 -16.06 -2.23 -5.52
C ALA A 202 -14.71 -2.55 -6.21
N ILE A 203 -14.23 -1.67 -7.08
CA ILE A 203 -12.92 -1.82 -7.76
C ILE A 203 -11.79 -1.89 -6.72
N VAL A 204 -11.74 -0.93 -5.79
CA VAL A 204 -10.71 -0.89 -4.73
C VAL A 204 -10.78 -2.15 -3.86
N THR A 205 -11.99 -2.60 -3.51
CA THR A 205 -12.17 -3.84 -2.75
C THR A 205 -11.67 -5.07 -3.53
N CYS A 206 -11.98 -5.17 -4.83
CA CYS A 206 -11.48 -6.25 -5.69
C CYS A 206 -9.95 -6.26 -5.81
N LEU A 207 -9.33 -5.08 -5.91
CA LEU A 207 -7.87 -4.95 -5.91
C LEU A 207 -7.28 -5.44 -4.58
N GLY A 208 -7.87 -5.04 -3.45
CA GLY A 208 -7.46 -5.50 -2.13
C GLY A 208 -7.62 -7.00 -1.93
N VAL A 209 -8.75 -7.57 -2.35
CA VAL A 209 -8.98 -9.03 -2.33
C VAL A 209 -7.92 -9.75 -3.16
N THR A 210 -7.59 -9.24 -4.34
CA THR A 210 -6.54 -9.82 -5.18
C THR A 210 -5.17 -9.78 -4.49
N ALA A 211 -4.81 -8.66 -3.87
CA ALA A 211 -3.56 -8.53 -3.11
C ALA A 211 -3.51 -9.50 -1.91
N MET A 212 -4.62 -9.63 -1.17
CA MET A 212 -4.74 -10.55 -0.03
C MET A 212 -4.70 -12.02 -0.45
N GLN A 213 -5.33 -12.38 -1.57
CA GLN A 213 -5.38 -13.77 -2.03
C GLN A 213 -4.07 -14.22 -2.68
N ARG A 214 -3.49 -13.39 -3.54
CA ARG A 214 -2.29 -13.75 -4.31
C ARG A 214 -1.00 -13.55 -3.51
N ALA A 215 -0.84 -12.38 -2.90
CA ALA A 215 0.39 -12.03 -2.20
C ALA A 215 0.34 -12.27 -0.68
N ARG A 216 -0.83 -12.67 -0.16
CA ARG A 216 -1.11 -12.77 1.28
C ARG A 216 -0.85 -11.44 1.99
N ASP A 217 -1.17 -10.31 1.37
CA ASP A 217 -0.85 -9.00 1.91
C ASP A 217 -1.93 -8.47 2.88
N SER A 218 -1.74 -8.75 4.17
CA SER A 218 -2.64 -8.27 5.23
C SER A 218 -2.50 -6.77 5.51
N ALA A 219 -1.37 -6.14 5.20
CA ALA A 219 -1.19 -4.71 5.43
C ALA A 219 -2.08 -3.89 4.48
N TYR A 220 -2.20 -4.36 3.24
CA TYR A 220 -3.15 -3.82 2.27
C TYR A 220 -4.60 -3.94 2.77
N GLY A 221 -4.99 -5.14 3.22
CA GLY A 221 -6.32 -5.43 3.74
C GLY A 221 -6.71 -4.57 4.95
N LEU A 222 -5.81 -4.47 5.95
CA LEU A 222 -6.02 -3.63 7.13
C LEU A 222 -6.17 -2.14 6.77
N THR A 223 -5.42 -1.67 5.77
CA THR A 223 -5.52 -0.29 5.30
C THR A 223 -6.84 -0.01 4.60
N LEU A 224 -7.34 -0.96 3.79
CA LEU A 224 -8.67 -0.84 3.21
C LEU A 224 -9.77 -0.85 4.27
N ILE A 225 -9.65 -1.67 5.32
CA ILE A 225 -10.60 -1.67 6.45
C ILE A 225 -10.60 -0.30 7.14
N TRP A 226 -9.42 0.25 7.47
CA TRP A 226 -9.28 1.60 8.03
C TRP A 226 -10.00 2.64 7.18
N SER A 227 -9.77 2.59 5.87
CA SER A 227 -10.32 3.56 4.91
C SER A 227 -11.83 3.44 4.79
N LEU A 228 -12.36 2.23 4.58
CA LEU A 228 -13.78 1.98 4.39
C LEU A 228 -14.59 2.26 5.67
N VAL A 229 -14.03 2.01 6.85
CA VAL A 229 -14.65 2.39 8.14
C VAL A 229 -14.77 3.90 8.25
N ALA A 230 -13.75 4.65 7.84
CA ALA A 230 -13.80 6.11 7.83
C ALA A 230 -14.83 6.67 6.84
N VAL A 231 -14.97 6.04 5.66
CA VAL A 231 -16.02 6.37 4.69
C VAL A 231 -17.39 6.08 5.28
N TYR A 232 -17.61 4.86 5.80
CA TYR A 232 -18.88 4.46 6.40
C TYR A 232 -19.35 5.42 7.50
N GLY A 233 -18.44 5.84 8.39
CA GLY A 233 -18.74 6.77 9.48
C GLY A 233 -19.10 8.19 9.04
N SER A 234 -18.87 8.55 7.77
CA SER A 234 -19.06 9.91 7.23
C SER A 234 -20.28 10.05 6.32
N GLN A 235 -21.07 8.97 6.12
CA GLN A 235 -22.14 8.92 5.12
C GLN A 235 -23.53 8.67 5.75
N PRO A 236 -24.17 9.66 6.39
CA PRO A 236 -25.50 9.47 6.99
C PRO A 236 -26.65 9.50 5.98
N GLU A 237 -26.49 10.09 4.80
CA GLU A 237 -27.63 10.39 3.90
C GLU A 237 -27.86 9.37 2.78
N SER A 238 -26.80 8.79 2.18
CA SER A 238 -26.94 7.79 1.12
C SER A 238 -26.92 6.35 1.66
N LYS A 239 -28.12 5.75 1.77
CA LYS A 239 -28.28 4.34 2.19
C LYS A 239 -27.55 3.37 1.24
N ALA A 240 -27.49 3.67 -0.05
CA ALA A 240 -26.82 2.82 -1.04
C ALA A 240 -25.31 2.77 -0.82
N VAL A 241 -24.68 3.94 -0.64
CA VAL A 241 -23.24 4.05 -0.40
C VAL A 241 -22.86 3.51 0.97
N GLN A 242 -23.72 3.71 1.97
CA GLN A 242 -23.55 3.10 3.29
C GLN A 242 -23.59 1.57 3.24
N ALA A 243 -24.57 0.99 2.54
CA ALA A 243 -24.70 -0.46 2.37
C ALA A 243 -23.52 -1.04 1.57
N ALA A 244 -23.10 -0.37 0.49
CA ALA A 244 -21.94 -0.75 -0.31
C ALA A 244 -20.64 -0.72 0.52
N SER A 245 -20.43 0.35 1.30
CA SER A 245 -19.27 0.47 2.19
C SER A 245 -19.25 -0.64 3.22
N LEU A 246 -20.39 -0.95 3.85
CA LEU A 246 -20.50 -2.06 4.81
C LEU A 246 -20.18 -3.42 4.16
N ALA A 247 -20.73 -3.69 2.97
CA ALA A 247 -20.42 -4.91 2.23
C ALA A 247 -18.92 -5.02 1.91
N CYS A 248 -18.30 -3.92 1.47
CA CYS A 248 -16.86 -3.86 1.20
C CYS A 248 -16.03 -4.10 2.47
N ILE A 249 -16.44 -3.56 3.63
CA ILE A 249 -15.80 -3.81 4.93
C ILE A 249 -15.86 -5.30 5.26
N VAL A 250 -17.04 -5.92 5.19
CA VAL A 250 -17.24 -7.34 5.52
C VAL A 250 -16.37 -8.24 4.63
N VAL A 251 -16.38 -8.00 3.32
CA VAL A 251 -15.55 -8.73 2.35
C VAL A 251 -14.07 -8.57 2.68
N THR A 252 -13.61 -7.33 2.93
CA THR A 252 -12.21 -7.05 3.21
C THR A 252 -11.76 -7.68 4.54
N CYS A 253 -12.58 -7.65 5.58
CA CYS A 253 -12.33 -8.32 6.85
C CYS A 253 -12.18 -9.83 6.67
N LEU A 254 -13.12 -10.48 5.95
CA LEU A 254 -13.07 -11.91 5.68
C LEU A 254 -11.76 -12.30 4.99
N PHE A 255 -11.40 -11.61 3.90
CA PHE A 255 -10.18 -11.93 3.16
C PHE A 255 -8.89 -11.57 3.91
N THR A 256 -8.92 -10.54 4.76
CA THR A 256 -7.80 -10.22 5.65
C THR A 256 -7.56 -11.36 6.64
N ILE A 257 -8.61 -11.85 7.30
CA ILE A 257 -8.54 -12.99 8.23
C ILE A 257 -8.02 -14.23 7.50
N LEU A 258 -8.59 -14.57 6.33
CA LEU A 258 -8.14 -15.71 5.54
C LEU A 258 -6.66 -15.58 5.13
N SER A 259 -6.20 -14.38 4.76
CA SER A 259 -4.81 -14.16 4.39
C SER A 259 -3.85 -14.40 5.57
N VAL A 260 -4.25 -14.02 6.79
CA VAL A 260 -3.47 -14.23 8.01
C VAL A 260 -3.45 -15.70 8.41
N LEU A 261 -4.60 -16.38 8.35
CA LEU A 261 -4.69 -17.81 8.67
C LEU A 261 -3.85 -18.66 7.71
N ARG A 262 -3.92 -18.38 6.40
CA ARG A 262 -3.15 -19.10 5.37
C ARG A 262 -1.64 -18.84 5.44
N ARG A 263 -1.17 -17.81 6.14
CA ARG A 263 0.28 -17.61 6.40
C ARG A 263 0.84 -18.65 7.38
N ARG A 264 0.01 -19.34 8.17
CA ARG A 264 0.44 -20.28 9.23
C ARG A 264 0.60 -21.75 8.79
N SER A 265 0.17 -22.14 7.59
CA SER A 265 0.33 -23.52 7.07
C SER A 265 1.61 -23.77 6.21
N PRO A 266 2.83 -23.43 6.67
CA PRO A 266 4.04 -24.09 6.17
C PRO A 266 4.41 -25.38 6.93
N ARG A 267 3.96 -25.53 8.17
CA ARG A 267 4.42 -26.64 9.05
C ARG A 267 3.86 -28.01 8.69
N GLU A 268 2.68 -28.08 8.08
CA GLU A 268 2.05 -29.36 7.73
C GLU A 268 2.74 -30.05 6.54
N VAL A 269 3.31 -29.29 5.61
CA VAL A 269 4.04 -29.85 4.46
C VAL A 269 5.40 -30.38 4.89
N GLU A 270 6.07 -29.72 5.84
CA GLU A 270 7.36 -30.14 6.38
C GLU A 270 7.21 -31.36 7.30
N GLN A 271 6.15 -31.41 8.12
CA GLN A 271 5.81 -32.60 8.93
C GLN A 271 5.40 -33.80 8.06
N ALA A 272 4.57 -33.60 7.03
CA ALA A 272 4.23 -34.68 6.09
C ALA A 272 5.45 -35.19 5.30
N SER A 273 6.40 -34.30 4.97
CA SER A 273 7.66 -34.67 4.29
C SER A 273 8.68 -35.35 5.21
N ALA A 274 8.58 -35.11 6.52
CA ALA A 274 9.41 -35.73 7.55
C ALA A 274 8.89 -37.13 7.92
N ASP A 275 7.57 -37.31 8.00
CA ASP A 275 6.94 -38.61 8.24
C ASP A 275 7.17 -39.60 7.09
N ILE A 276 7.21 -39.11 5.84
CA ILE A 276 7.55 -39.93 4.66
C ILE A 276 9.05 -40.33 4.64
N ARG A 277 9.91 -39.57 5.33
CA ARG A 277 11.36 -39.81 5.38
C ARG A 277 11.81 -40.64 6.57
N GLN A 278 10.92 -41.11 7.44
CA GLN A 278 11.31 -42.12 8.42
C GLN A 278 11.55 -43.45 7.71
N PRO A 279 12.78 -43.98 7.68
CA PRO A 279 13.00 -45.33 7.19
C PRO A 279 12.35 -46.29 8.18
N LEU A 280 11.59 -47.27 7.66
CA LEU A 280 11.12 -48.44 8.41
C LEU A 280 12.34 -49.21 8.95
N THR A 281 12.87 -48.79 10.09
CA THR A 281 13.90 -49.53 10.79
C THR A 281 13.28 -50.40 11.87
N THR A 282 13.68 -51.68 11.81
CA THR A 282 13.63 -52.71 12.84
C THR A 282 12.35 -53.56 12.96
N GLY A 283 12.45 -54.75 12.38
CA GLY A 283 11.57 -55.88 12.62
C GLY A 283 12.18 -57.20 12.14
N ARG A 284 13.49 -57.41 12.33
CA ARG A 284 14.11 -58.73 12.14
C ARG A 284 14.59 -59.24 13.50
N SER A 285 13.68 -59.92 14.20
CA SER A 285 14.02 -60.79 15.32
C SER A 285 14.37 -62.17 14.77
N SER A 286 15.59 -62.56 15.04
CA SER A 286 16.15 -63.91 14.94
C SER A 286 15.30 -64.98 15.63
N SER A 287 15.22 -66.16 15.02
CA SER A 287 15.18 -67.43 15.77
C SER A 287 16.03 -68.46 15.05
N VAL A 288 17.11 -68.82 15.73
CA VAL A 288 17.98 -69.98 15.51
C VAL A 288 17.14 -71.25 15.60
N HIS A 289 17.25 -72.13 14.59
CA HIS A 289 17.50 -73.57 14.71
C HIS A 289 17.67 -74.19 13.32
#